data_AF-A0A7C9EBZ2-F1
#
_entry.id   AF-A0A7C9EBZ2-F1
#
_cell.length_a   1.000
_cell.length_b   1.000
_cell.length_c   1.000
_cell.angle_alpha   90.00
_cell.angle_beta   90.00
_cell.angle_gamma   90.00
#
_symmetry.space_group_name_H-M   'P 1'
#
loop_
_entity.id
_entity.type
_entity.pdbx_description
1 polymer ?
#
loop_
_entity_poly.entity_id
_entity_poly.type
_entity_poly.pdbx_seq_one_letter_code
_entity_poly.pdbx_strand_id
1 'polypeptide(L)'
;RMFPFLEGTVFEGGIDAAFETTTEYEAYFFRGNQCGKVNYSSNPRIISIGAIPQLLSCLKGTVFETRVDAAYASHFKDEAYLFSHNNYGKINFASDTMLYSGKIGSQGPGIASLFPLKNRSLDLGTPDGPVSGS
;
A
#
# COMPACT_ATOMS: atom_id res chain seq x y z
N ARG A 1 -8.87 20.78 -4.67
CA ARG A 1 -8.31 19.73 -3.78
C ARG A 1 -9.38 18.64 -3.64
N MET A 2 -9.06 17.36 -3.87
CA MET A 2 -10.08 16.30 -4.06
C MET A 2 -10.63 15.72 -2.74
N PHE A 3 -9.85 15.72 -1.65
CA PHE A 3 -10.24 15.14 -0.36
C PHE A 3 -9.91 16.08 0.82
N PRO A 4 -10.80 17.05 1.15
CA PRO A 4 -10.57 17.99 2.25
C PRO A 4 -10.42 17.32 3.63
N PHE A 5 -11.09 16.19 3.85
CA PHE A 5 -11.07 15.47 5.13
C PHE A 5 -9.70 14.81 5.46
N LEU A 6 -8.74 14.82 4.53
CA LEU A 6 -7.38 14.34 4.77
C LEU A 6 -6.42 15.45 5.22
N GLU A 7 -6.86 16.71 5.24
CA GLU A 7 -6.04 17.85 5.65
C GLU A 7 -5.62 17.77 7.12
N GLY A 8 -4.36 18.11 7.40
CA GLY A 8 -3.75 17.97 8.72
C GLY A 8 -3.44 16.53 9.12
N THR A 9 -3.65 15.55 8.22
CA THR A 9 -3.39 14.13 8.48
C THR A 9 -2.18 13.65 7.70
N VAL A 10 -1.71 12.45 8.04
CA VAL A 10 -0.54 11.86 7.39
C VAL A 10 -0.78 11.51 5.91
N PHE A 11 -2.05 11.45 5.50
CA PHE A 11 -2.46 11.18 4.12
C PHE A 11 -2.53 12.45 3.25
N GLU A 12 -2.37 13.64 3.84
CA GLU A 12 -2.45 14.92 3.11
C GLU A 12 -1.45 14.98 1.96
N GLY A 13 -0.25 14.44 2.17
CA GLY A 13 0.85 14.40 1.20
C GLY A 13 0.84 13.18 0.27
N GLY A 14 -0.19 12.33 0.35
CA GLY A 14 -0.33 11.14 -0.49
C GLY A 14 -0.63 9.86 0.29
N ILE A 15 -0.99 8.83 -0.46
CA ILE A 15 -1.34 7.49 0.02
C ILE A 15 -0.44 6.50 -0.73
N ASP A 16 0.14 5.54 0.00
CA ASP A 16 1.02 4.51 -0.58
C ASP A 16 0.19 3.37 -1.17
N ALA A 17 -0.83 2.94 -0.44
CA ALA A 17 -1.73 1.86 -0.85
C ALA A 17 -3.14 2.08 -0.29
N ALA A 18 -4.14 1.47 -0.92
CA ALA A 18 -5.50 1.46 -0.43
C ALA A 18 -6.24 0.19 -0.86
N PHE A 19 -7.24 -0.22 -0.08
CA PHE A 19 -8.24 -1.19 -0.52
C PHE A 19 -9.62 -0.87 0.07
N GLU A 20 -10.67 -1.20 -0.68
CA GLU A 20 -12.07 -1.05 -0.25
C GLU A 20 -12.45 -2.20 0.69
N THR A 21 -13.23 -1.89 1.73
CA THR A 21 -13.82 -2.90 2.61
C THR A 21 -15.14 -3.41 2.03
N THR A 22 -15.74 -4.42 2.64
CA THR A 22 -17.09 -4.86 2.25
C THR A 22 -18.20 -3.91 2.71
N THR A 23 -17.88 -2.96 3.59
CA THR A 23 -18.81 -1.92 4.01
C THR A 23 -18.79 -0.80 2.98
N GLU A 24 -19.98 -0.40 2.54
CA GLU A 24 -20.15 0.59 1.47
C GLU A 24 -19.43 1.90 1.82
N TYR A 25 -18.66 2.40 0.85
CA TYR A 25 -17.86 3.61 0.98
C TYR A 25 -16.78 3.58 2.08
N GLU A 26 -16.39 2.41 2.59
CA GLU A 26 -15.30 2.32 3.55
C GLU A 26 -14.04 1.72 2.94
N ALA A 27 -12.89 2.31 3.23
CA ALA A 27 -11.60 1.85 2.74
C ALA A 27 -10.53 1.95 3.83
N TYR A 28 -9.46 1.17 3.67
CA TYR A 28 -8.20 1.37 4.38
C TYR A 28 -7.21 2.10 3.49
N PHE A 29 -6.57 3.15 4.03
CA PHE A 29 -5.46 3.88 3.42
C PHE A 29 -4.18 3.61 4.20
N PHE A 30 -3.06 3.46 3.48
CA PHE A 30 -1.74 3.23 4.06
C PHE A 30 -0.79 4.37 3.66
N ARG A 31 0.03 4.81 4.62
CA ARG A 31 1.10 5.77 4.37
C ARG A 31 2.22 5.55 5.39
N GLY A 32 3.41 5.15 4.92
CA GLY A 32 4.49 4.72 5.79
C GLY A 32 4.04 3.59 6.73
N ASN A 33 4.28 3.75 8.03
CA ASN A 33 3.86 2.82 9.07
C ASN A 33 2.45 3.07 9.63
N GLN A 34 1.71 4.01 9.04
CA GLN A 34 0.36 4.35 9.46
C GLN A 34 -0.70 3.80 8.49
N CYS A 35 -1.85 3.50 9.08
CA CYS A 35 -3.05 3.08 8.40
C CYS A 35 -4.23 3.92 8.91
N GLY A 36 -5.21 4.13 8.04
CA GLY A 36 -6.45 4.82 8.40
C GLY A 36 -7.64 4.12 7.77
N LYS A 37 -8.69 3.90 8.56
CA LYS A 37 -9.99 3.52 8.03
C LYS A 37 -10.78 4.79 7.72
N VAL A 38 -11.27 4.91 6.50
CA VAL A 38 -12.01 6.09 6.03
C VAL A 38 -13.39 5.70 5.57
N ASN A 39 -14.32 6.66 5.61
CA ASN A 39 -15.55 6.62 4.84
C ASN A 39 -15.47 7.70 3.75
N TYR A 40 -15.68 7.35 2.48
CA TYR A 40 -15.62 8.25 1.34
C TYR A 40 -17.00 8.49 0.68
N SER A 41 -18.08 8.31 1.45
CA SER A 41 -19.44 8.64 1.00
C SER A 41 -19.64 10.15 0.83
N SER A 42 -20.88 10.60 0.68
CA SER A 42 -21.24 12.03 0.62
C SER A 42 -20.85 12.82 1.88
N ASN A 43 -20.61 12.16 3.01
CA ASN A 43 -20.04 12.77 4.22
C ASN A 43 -18.68 12.13 4.55
N PRO A 44 -17.63 12.47 3.78
CA PRO A 44 -16.36 11.77 3.85
C PRO A 44 -15.60 12.15 5.12
N ARG A 45 -15.04 11.14 5.79
CA ARG A 45 -14.34 11.31 7.07
C ARG A 45 -13.33 10.21 7.32
N ILE A 46 -12.38 10.51 8.19
CA ILE A 46 -11.56 9.49 8.84
C ILE A 46 -12.39 8.86 9.96
N ILE A 47 -12.48 7.52 9.96
CA ILE A 47 -13.08 6.74 11.03
C ILE A 47 -12.03 6.49 12.12
N SER A 48 -10.83 6.08 11.72
CA SER A 48 -9.70 5.83 12.62
C SER A 48 -8.37 6.00 11.91
N ILE A 49 -7.34 6.39 12.65
CA ILE A 49 -5.94 6.45 12.21
C ILE A 49 -5.07 5.86 13.31
N GLY A 50 -4.06 5.09 12.93
CA GLY A 50 -3.07 4.55 13.85
C GLY A 50 -1.90 3.91 13.11
N ALA A 51 -1.01 3.29 13.86
CA ALA A 51 -0.02 2.39 13.27
C ALA A 51 -0.74 1.19 12.62
N ILE A 52 -0.17 0.63 11.55
CA ILE A 52 -0.74 -0.53 10.85
C ILE A 52 -1.19 -1.66 11.80
N PRO A 53 -0.36 -2.17 12.74
CA PRO A 53 -0.76 -3.26 13.64
C PRO A 53 -1.80 -2.86 14.70
N GLN A 54 -2.11 -1.57 14.86
CA GLN A 54 -3.19 -1.12 15.75
C GLN A 54 -4.57 -1.29 15.10
N LEU A 55 -4.64 -1.13 13.77
CA LEU A 55 -5.89 -1.26 13.01
C LEU A 55 -6.07 -2.65 12.40
N LEU A 56 -4.96 -3.33 12.08
CA LEU A 56 -4.94 -4.67 11.49
C LEU A 56 -3.91 -5.51 12.25
N SER A 57 -4.32 -6.10 13.37
CA SER A 57 -3.39 -6.77 14.28
C SER A 57 -2.76 -8.03 13.67
N CYS A 58 -3.41 -8.63 12.66
CA CYS A 58 -2.83 -9.74 11.88
C CYS A 58 -1.54 -9.39 11.13
N LEU A 59 -1.23 -8.10 10.96
CA LEU A 59 -0.02 -7.65 10.29
C LEU A 59 1.17 -7.52 11.24
N LYS A 60 0.96 -7.63 12.56
CA LYS A 60 2.02 -7.55 13.58
C LYS A 60 3.01 -8.71 13.41
N GLY A 61 4.30 -8.40 13.46
CA GLY A 61 5.39 -9.36 13.26
C GLY A 61 5.60 -9.76 11.80
N THR A 62 4.90 -9.12 10.85
CA THR A 62 5.04 -9.40 9.41
C THR A 62 5.78 -8.27 8.71
N VAL A 63 6.19 -8.51 7.46
CA VAL A 63 6.78 -7.48 6.59
C VAL A 63 5.84 -6.30 6.31
N PHE A 64 4.54 -6.45 6.56
CA PHE A 64 3.52 -5.41 6.35
C PHE A 64 3.33 -4.50 7.57
N GLU A 65 3.93 -4.83 8.73
CA GLU A 65 3.76 -4.06 9.97
C GLU A 65 4.17 -2.59 9.83
N THR A 66 5.15 -2.31 8.94
CA THR A 66 5.76 -0.98 8.82
C THR A 66 5.48 -0.31 7.48
N ARG A 67 4.98 -1.05 6.48
CA ARG A 67 4.71 -0.52 5.15
C ARG A 67 3.84 -1.45 4.30
N VAL A 68 2.98 -0.85 3.49
CA VAL A 68 2.25 -1.50 2.39
C VAL A 68 2.44 -0.65 1.14
N ASP A 69 3.04 -1.23 0.11
CA ASP A 69 3.42 -0.56 -1.15
C ASP A 69 2.28 -0.54 -2.17
N ALA A 70 1.42 -1.56 -2.12
CA ALA A 70 0.20 -1.66 -2.90
C ALA A 70 -0.80 -2.57 -2.18
N ALA A 71 -2.08 -2.36 -2.44
CA ALA A 71 -3.14 -3.21 -1.95
C ALA A 71 -4.31 -3.24 -2.93
N TYR A 72 -5.11 -4.30 -2.88
CA TYR A 72 -6.41 -4.34 -3.53
C TYR A 72 -7.37 -5.29 -2.81
N ALA A 73 -8.67 -5.00 -2.91
CA ALA A 73 -9.71 -5.86 -2.38
C ALA A 73 -9.90 -7.08 -3.28
N SER A 74 -9.95 -8.27 -2.69
CA SER A 74 -10.27 -9.50 -3.39
C SER A 74 -11.73 -9.49 -3.85
N HIS A 75 -12.08 -10.32 -4.84
CA HIS A 75 -13.48 -10.59 -5.17
C HIS A 75 -14.20 -11.43 -4.11
N PHE A 76 -13.43 -12.08 -3.22
CA PHE A 76 -13.96 -12.79 -2.07
C PHE A 76 -14.23 -11.83 -0.92
N LYS A 77 -15.33 -12.09 -0.20
CA LYS A 77 -15.80 -11.25 0.89
C LYS A 77 -14.73 -11.12 1.99
N ASP A 78 -14.55 -9.88 2.45
CA ASP A 78 -13.67 -9.51 3.57
C ASP A 78 -12.18 -9.81 3.35
N GLU A 79 -11.76 -10.05 2.11
CA GLU A 79 -10.39 -10.40 1.78
C GLU A 79 -9.67 -9.27 1.02
N ALA A 80 -8.40 -9.07 1.33
CA ALA A 80 -7.55 -8.12 0.63
C ALA A 80 -6.14 -8.70 0.40
N TYR A 81 -5.53 -8.26 -0.70
CA TYR A 81 -4.14 -8.52 -1.01
C TYR A 81 -3.30 -7.31 -0.66
N LEU A 82 -2.17 -7.54 0.01
CA LEU A 82 -1.19 -6.52 0.37
C LEU A 82 0.16 -6.88 -0.25
N PHE A 83 0.91 -5.87 -0.68
CA PHE A 83 2.23 -6.02 -1.28
C PHE A 83 3.22 -5.12 -0.56
N SER A 84 4.41 -5.63 -0.26
CA SER A 84 5.50 -4.88 0.36
C SER A 84 6.83 -5.47 -0.07
N HIS A 85 7.67 -4.65 -0.72
CA HIS A 85 8.91 -5.05 -1.34
C HIS A 85 8.69 -6.24 -2.30
N ASN A 86 9.31 -7.40 -2.02
CA ASN A 86 9.15 -8.64 -2.78
C ASN A 86 8.21 -9.64 -2.09
N ASN A 87 7.33 -9.18 -1.22
CA ASN A 87 6.38 -10.02 -0.49
C ASN A 87 4.95 -9.64 -0.84
N TYR A 88 4.07 -10.63 -0.77
CA TYR A 88 2.63 -10.45 -0.83
C TYR A 88 1.95 -11.24 0.29
N GLY A 89 0.81 -10.74 0.72
CA GLY A 89 0.00 -11.33 1.78
C GLY A 89 -1.46 -11.23 1.41
N LYS A 90 -2.25 -12.23 1.80
CA LYS A 90 -3.70 -12.20 1.71
C LYS A 90 -4.25 -12.23 3.13
N ILE A 91 -5.09 -11.27 3.46
CA ILE A 91 -5.73 -11.16 4.77
C ILE A 91 -7.23 -11.34 4.64
N ASN A 92 -7.87 -11.76 5.73
CA ASN A 92 -9.27 -11.46 5.99
C ASN A 92 -9.31 -10.28 6.99
N PHE A 93 -9.79 -9.13 6.55
CA PHE A 93 -9.79 -7.91 7.36
C PHE A 93 -10.96 -7.80 8.33
N ALA A 94 -12.01 -8.62 8.18
CA ALA A 94 -13.11 -8.68 9.13
C ALA A 94 -12.79 -9.57 10.33
N SER A 95 -12.14 -10.72 10.08
CA SER A 95 -11.65 -11.62 11.14
C SER A 95 -10.25 -11.28 11.62
N ASP A 96 -9.64 -10.21 11.09
CA ASP A 96 -8.27 -9.78 11.38
C ASP A 96 -7.28 -10.95 11.38
N THR A 97 -7.19 -11.64 10.24
CA THR A 97 -6.41 -12.87 10.08
C THR A 97 -5.55 -12.82 8.81
N MET A 98 -4.28 -13.23 8.92
CA MET A 98 -3.42 -13.48 7.76
C MET A 98 -3.74 -14.87 7.20
N LEU A 99 -4.34 -14.94 6.01
CA LEU A 99 -4.72 -16.19 5.36
C LEU A 99 -3.51 -16.91 4.76
N TYR A 100 -2.63 -16.14 4.09
CA TYR A 100 -1.32 -16.63 3.65
C TYR A 100 -0.38 -15.46 3.33
N SER A 101 0.92 -15.73 3.30
CA SER A 101 1.94 -14.79 2.81
C SER A 101 3.05 -15.52 2.06
N GLY A 102 3.76 -14.81 1.19
CA GLY A 102 4.83 -15.38 0.38
C GLY A 102 5.64 -14.35 -0.38
N LYS A 103 6.54 -14.83 -1.25
CA LYS A 103 7.33 -13.99 -2.16
C LYS A 103 6.60 -13.79 -3.48
N ILE A 104 6.66 -12.60 -4.03
CA ILE A 104 6.12 -12.33 -5.37
C ILE A 104 6.91 -13.17 -6.39
N GLY A 105 6.23 -13.84 -7.31
CA GLY A 105 6.85 -14.69 -8.34
C GLY A 105 7.17 -16.13 -7.92
N SER A 106 6.97 -16.52 -6.65
CA SER A 106 7.11 -17.93 -6.25
C SER A 106 5.92 -18.81 -6.67
N GLN A 107 4.80 -18.18 -7.07
CA GLN A 107 3.56 -18.85 -7.51
C GLN A 107 3.28 -18.50 -8.99
N GLY A 108 4.00 -19.15 -9.91
CA GLY A 108 3.65 -19.23 -11.33
C GLY A 108 4.33 -18.23 -12.29
N PRO A 109 4.42 -18.58 -13.59
CA PRO A 109 5.22 -17.86 -14.60
C PRO A 109 4.64 -16.50 -15.04
N GLY A 110 3.38 -16.18 -14.72
CA GLY A 110 2.69 -14.98 -15.21
C GLY A 110 3.10 -13.65 -14.57
N ILE A 111 3.60 -13.66 -13.34
CA ILE A 111 4.06 -12.45 -12.62
C ILE A 111 5.57 -12.44 -12.36
N ALA A 112 6.23 -13.60 -12.36
CA ALA A 112 7.67 -13.67 -12.10
C ALA A 112 8.50 -12.90 -13.14
N SER A 113 8.04 -12.84 -14.40
CA SER A 113 8.70 -12.08 -15.47
C SER A 113 8.42 -10.57 -15.42
N LEU A 114 7.43 -10.14 -14.62
CA LEU A 114 7.06 -8.74 -14.45
C LEU A 114 7.67 -8.13 -13.18
N PHE A 115 8.33 -8.91 -12.32
CA PHE A 115 8.84 -8.41 -11.04
C PHE A 115 10.30 -8.78 -10.75
N PRO A 116 11.10 -7.82 -10.25
CA PRO A 116 10.85 -6.37 -10.27
C PRO A 116 10.93 -5.83 -11.71
N LEU A 117 9.98 -4.97 -12.10
CA LEU A 117 10.14 -4.15 -13.30
C LEU A 117 11.40 -3.30 -13.10
N LYS A 118 12.48 -3.62 -13.82
CA LYS A 118 13.57 -2.68 -14.04
C LYS A 118 13.02 -1.58 -14.94
N ASN A 119 12.34 -0.59 -14.36
CA ASN A 119 12.25 0.70 -15.02
C ASN A 119 13.70 1.16 -15.16
N ARG A 120 14.23 1.12 -16.39
CA ARG A 120 15.42 1.93 -16.70
C ARG A 120 14.97 3.35 -16.41
N SER A 121 15.33 3.88 -15.24
CA SER A 121 15.48 5.33 -15.12
C SER A 121 16.26 5.74 -16.34
N LEU A 122 15.65 6.57 -17.19
CA LEU A 122 16.41 7.39 -18.10
C LEU A 122 17.11 8.38 -17.16
N ASP A 123 18.22 7.95 -16.54
CA ASP A 123 19.16 8.87 -15.91
C ASP A 123 19.72 9.72 -17.05
N LEU A 124 18.99 10.78 -17.42
CA LEU A 124 19.55 11.94 -18.07
C LEU A 124 20.37 12.71 -17.01
N GLY A 125 21.34 12.03 -16.42
CA GLY A 125 22.54 12.67 -15.96
C GLY A 125 23.43 12.80 -17.17
N THR A 126 23.30 13.89 -17.93
CA THR A 126 24.44 14.35 -18.73
C THR A 126 25.56 14.63 -17.75
N PRO A 127 26.72 13.96 -17.85
CA PRO A 127 27.92 14.47 -17.22
C PRO A 127 28.28 15.74 -17.99
N ASP A 128 28.33 16.88 -17.29
CA ASP A 128 29.03 18.05 -17.78
C ASP A 128 30.41 17.60 -18.28
N GLY A 129 30.67 17.86 -19.56
CA GLY A 129 31.97 17.58 -20.17
C GLY A 129 33.08 18.34 -19.42
N PRO A 130 34.30 17.81 -19.38
CA PRO A 130 35.39 18.50 -18.70
C PRO A 130 35.73 19.79 -19.45
N VAL A 131 35.57 20.92 -18.78
CA VAL A 131 36.22 22.17 -19.16
C VAL A 131 37.69 22.04 -18.74
N SER A 132 38.53 21.52 -19.63
CA SER A 132 39.98 21.64 -19.50
C SER A 132 40.41 22.99 -20.05
N GLY A 133 40.80 23.87 -19.14
CA GLY A 133 41.59 25.05 -19.47
C GLY A 133 43.03 24.67 -19.75
N SER A 134 43.58 25.28 -20.80
CA SER A 134 44.98 25.69 -20.96
C SER A 134 45.07 26.54 -22.21
#